data_AF-A0A850KZ77-F1
#
_entry.id   AF-A0A850KZ77-F1
#
_cell.length_a   1.000
_cell.length_b   1.000
_cell.length_c   1.000
_cell.angle_alpha   90.00
_cell.angle_beta   90.00
_cell.angle_gamma   90.00
#
_symmetry.space_group_name_H-M   'P 1'
#
loop_
_entity.id
_entity.type
_entity.pdbx_description
1 polymer ?
#
loop_
_entity_poly.entity_id
_entity_poly.type
_entity_poly.pdbx_seq_one_letter_code
_entity_poly.pdbx_strand_id
1 'polypeptide(L)'
;MIRTIAIIALFSLLTFALKTQAEQDLSQVFIDLESKKTSNPRQTKELLDQLELKYEKLSLEQQSLYKIFRAHSLVLQGNYVAARQELDQVIDQTSFVKIKARAHSMLSNVLLFSGELEQAFEHSKSALQLLPKLKEQDFHRFAVLQNAASLFKQAGVFGKAMDYSRQLLIIAEQSSDPIKQCVSHYEMANWELQASQLEILEERIQQLNDACQQAKDPIFQALAGELQARYFLHNNHSQKAYEVLAKWQKDVDEMTYLPIKTIYAIRLGETYLALDDIDKASVYLGKGYQAAKKANDKVRIMEAAKHLATIHSKNDKLKESIDLYKEYLDLEKQLEVQTNQRKLAYFTVSMRN
;
A
#
# COMPACT_ATOMS: atom_id res chain seq x y z
N MET A 1 6.64 -66.52 -46.46
CA MET A 1 6.61 -65.04 -46.49
C MET A 1 5.84 -64.56 -45.28
N ILE A 2 6.55 -64.18 -44.23
CA ILE A 2 6.03 -63.58 -43.00
C ILE A 2 6.70 -62.22 -42.91
N ARG A 3 5.90 -61.15 -42.77
CA ARG A 3 6.17 -59.85 -42.12
C ARG A 3 5.38 -58.75 -42.84
N THR A 4 4.24 -58.37 -42.27
CA THR A 4 3.70 -57.02 -42.44
C THR A 4 3.57 -56.43 -41.05
N ILE A 5 4.51 -55.54 -40.75
CA ILE A 5 4.64 -54.82 -39.49
C ILE A 5 3.64 -53.67 -39.47
N ALA A 6 3.10 -53.43 -38.27
CA ALA A 6 2.25 -52.34 -37.85
C ALA A 6 2.66 -50.96 -38.37
N ILE A 7 1.67 -50.06 -38.51
CA ILE A 7 1.66 -48.63 -38.09
C ILE A 7 0.29 -48.06 -38.53
N ILE A 8 -0.66 -47.90 -37.60
CA ILE A 8 -1.54 -46.72 -37.55
C ILE A 8 -1.72 -46.41 -36.07
N ALA A 9 -0.78 -45.61 -35.56
CA ALA A 9 -0.82 -45.03 -34.24
C ALA A 9 -1.62 -43.72 -34.25
N LEU A 10 -2.39 -43.53 -33.18
CA LEU A 10 -2.72 -42.25 -32.53
C LEU A 10 -3.04 -41.05 -33.45
N PHE A 11 -4.33 -40.88 -33.75
CA PHE A 11 -4.93 -39.54 -33.94
C PHE A 11 -5.46 -39.05 -32.58
N SER A 12 -4.55 -38.75 -31.66
CA SER A 12 -4.83 -37.99 -30.43
C SER A 12 -3.79 -36.88 -30.31
N LEU A 13 -3.70 -36.06 -31.36
CA LEU A 13 -2.88 -34.86 -31.39
C LEU A 13 -3.62 -33.72 -30.67
N LEU A 14 -3.19 -33.52 -29.43
CA LEU A 14 -2.99 -32.24 -28.75
C LEU A 14 -3.76 -31.05 -29.35
N THR A 15 -4.89 -30.70 -28.72
CA THR A 15 -5.42 -29.34 -28.73
C THR A 15 -4.55 -28.46 -27.84
N PHE A 16 -3.34 -28.11 -28.29
CA PHE A 16 -2.71 -26.88 -27.81
C PHE A 16 -3.55 -25.72 -28.35
N ALA A 17 -4.39 -25.14 -27.49
CA ALA A 17 -5.12 -23.92 -27.81
C ALA A 17 -4.10 -22.81 -28.10
N LEU A 18 -3.85 -22.54 -29.39
CA LEU A 18 -3.15 -21.33 -29.82
C LEU A 18 -4.04 -20.14 -29.43
N LYS A 19 -3.64 -19.40 -28.39
CA LYS A 19 -4.27 -18.13 -28.05
C LYS A 19 -4.20 -17.20 -29.26
N THR A 20 -5.31 -16.56 -29.58
CA THR A 20 -5.36 -15.63 -30.70
C THR A 20 -4.48 -14.40 -30.44
N GLN A 21 -4.00 -13.73 -31.49
CA GLN A 21 -3.21 -12.49 -31.36
C GLN A 21 -3.94 -11.44 -30.51
N ALA A 22 -5.26 -11.34 -30.64
CA ALA A 22 -6.09 -10.44 -29.85
C ALA A 22 -6.15 -10.82 -28.35
N GLU A 23 -6.11 -12.11 -28.03
CA GLU A 23 -6.09 -12.61 -26.65
C GLU A 23 -4.71 -12.41 -25.98
N GLN A 24 -3.63 -12.51 -26.76
CA GLN A 24 -2.28 -12.17 -26.31
C GLN A 24 -2.15 -10.66 -26.03
N ASP A 25 -2.67 -9.83 -26.92
CA ASP A 25 -2.68 -8.36 -26.77
C ASP A 25 -3.46 -7.93 -25.51
N LEU A 26 -4.63 -8.51 -25.27
CA LEU A 26 -5.41 -8.26 -24.05
C LEU A 26 -4.74 -8.76 -22.77
N SER A 27 -4.00 -9.88 -22.83
CA SER A 27 -3.24 -10.38 -21.67
C SER A 27 -2.12 -9.41 -21.28
N GLN A 28 -1.48 -8.77 -22.27
CA GLN A 28 -0.42 -7.79 -22.05
C GLN A 28 -0.95 -6.53 -21.33
N VAL A 29 -2.17 -6.09 -21.64
CA VAL A 29 -2.80 -4.94 -20.96
C VAL A 29 -2.89 -5.13 -19.45
N PHE A 30 -3.22 -6.33 -18.96
CA PHE A 30 -3.29 -6.59 -17.52
C PHE A 30 -1.91 -6.65 -16.86
N ILE A 31 -0.89 -7.11 -17.57
CA ILE A 31 0.51 -7.04 -17.11
C ILE A 31 0.93 -5.57 -16.98
N ASP A 32 0.59 -4.75 -17.97
CA ASP A 32 0.87 -3.32 -17.93
C ASP A 32 0.14 -2.62 -16.79
N LEU A 33 -1.15 -2.92 -16.58
CA LEU A 33 -1.92 -2.43 -15.45
C LEU A 33 -1.25 -2.78 -14.12
N GLU A 34 -0.78 -4.03 -13.94
CA GLU A 34 -0.10 -4.42 -12.70
C GLU A 34 1.18 -3.61 -12.45
N SER A 35 1.97 -3.36 -13.50
CA SER A 35 3.21 -2.57 -13.39
C SER A 35 2.97 -1.07 -13.17
N LYS A 36 1.82 -0.55 -13.63
CA LYS A 36 1.53 0.90 -13.72
C LYS A 36 0.57 1.42 -12.67
N LYS A 37 -0.18 0.53 -12.01
CA LYS A 37 -1.26 0.88 -11.06
C LYS A 37 -0.88 1.89 -9.98
N THR A 38 0.41 1.96 -9.62
CA THR A 38 0.99 2.94 -8.68
C THR A 38 1.96 3.90 -9.38
N SER A 39 2.79 3.40 -10.30
CA SER A 39 3.85 4.20 -10.92
C SER A 39 3.36 5.20 -11.97
N ASN A 40 2.23 4.94 -12.64
CA ASN A 40 1.65 5.82 -13.64
C ASN A 40 0.11 5.79 -13.59
N PRO A 41 -0.52 6.58 -12.69
CA PRO A 41 -1.98 6.63 -12.57
C PRO A 41 -2.69 7.12 -13.84
N ARG A 42 -2.05 7.99 -14.63
CA ARG A 42 -2.62 8.48 -15.91
C ARG A 42 -2.74 7.35 -16.92
N GLN A 43 -1.65 6.63 -17.16
CA GLN A 43 -1.67 5.50 -18.08
C GLN A 43 -2.55 4.36 -17.57
N THR A 44 -2.57 4.13 -16.25
CA THR A 44 -3.51 3.16 -15.64
C THR A 44 -4.96 3.52 -15.98
N LYS A 45 -5.33 4.80 -15.87
CA LYS A 45 -6.67 5.27 -16.25
C LYS A 45 -6.94 5.04 -17.74
N GLU A 46 -6.00 5.41 -18.62
CA GLU A 46 -6.15 5.20 -20.07
C GLU A 46 -6.36 3.72 -20.42
N LEU A 47 -5.62 2.81 -19.79
CA LEU A 47 -5.78 1.37 -19.97
C LEU A 47 -7.14 0.87 -19.46
N LEU A 48 -7.60 1.37 -18.31
CA LEU A 48 -8.94 1.05 -17.79
C LEU A 48 -10.04 1.55 -18.72
N ASP A 49 -9.94 2.78 -19.22
CA ASP A 49 -10.92 3.36 -20.15
C ASP A 49 -10.98 2.54 -21.46
N GLN A 50 -9.83 2.05 -21.96
CA GLN A 50 -9.78 1.16 -23.12
C GLN A 50 -10.45 -0.20 -22.88
N LEU A 51 -10.29 -0.78 -21.68
CA LEU A 51 -10.92 -2.04 -21.30
C LEU A 51 -12.44 -1.89 -21.14
N GLU A 52 -12.89 -0.77 -20.57
CA GLU A 52 -14.32 -0.47 -20.40
C GLU A 52 -15.06 -0.48 -21.75
N LEU A 53 -14.48 0.12 -22.80
CA LEU A 53 -15.06 0.12 -24.16
C LEU A 53 -15.24 -1.27 -24.76
N LYS A 54 -14.52 -2.27 -24.25
CA LYS A 54 -14.53 -3.66 -24.73
C LYS A 54 -15.02 -4.62 -23.65
N TYR A 55 -15.61 -4.14 -22.56
CA TYR A 55 -15.90 -4.92 -21.36
C TYR A 55 -16.71 -6.19 -21.66
N GLU A 56 -17.78 -6.07 -22.47
CA GLU A 56 -18.63 -7.20 -22.87
C GLU A 56 -17.91 -8.28 -23.70
N LYS A 57 -16.75 -7.95 -24.28
CA LYS A 57 -15.92 -8.89 -25.05
C LYS A 57 -14.82 -9.55 -24.22
N LEU A 58 -14.60 -9.08 -22.98
CA LEU A 58 -13.62 -9.65 -22.07
C LEU A 58 -14.10 -11.02 -21.55
N SER A 59 -13.16 -11.92 -21.29
CA SER A 59 -13.47 -13.16 -20.56
C SER A 59 -13.92 -12.84 -19.12
N LEU A 60 -14.63 -13.78 -18.47
CA LEU A 60 -15.04 -13.60 -17.07
C LEU A 60 -13.86 -13.33 -16.12
N GLU A 61 -12.70 -13.93 -16.40
CA GLU A 61 -11.47 -13.69 -15.65
C GLU A 61 -11.00 -12.24 -15.83
N GLN A 62 -10.96 -11.77 -17.08
CA GLN A 62 -10.53 -10.42 -17.45
C GLN A 62 -11.50 -9.35 -16.92
N GLN A 63 -12.81 -9.61 -16.95
CA GLN A 63 -13.81 -8.73 -16.33
C GLN A 63 -13.56 -8.62 -14.82
N SER A 64 -13.28 -9.74 -14.15
CA SER A 64 -12.97 -9.73 -12.71
C SER A 64 -11.68 -8.96 -12.42
N LEU A 65 -10.63 -9.13 -13.24
CA LEU A 65 -9.38 -8.38 -13.12
C LEU A 65 -9.58 -6.88 -13.38
N TYR A 66 -10.37 -6.51 -14.39
CA TYR A 66 -10.70 -5.12 -14.68
C TYR A 66 -11.30 -4.44 -13.46
N LYS A 67 -12.30 -5.06 -12.82
CA LYS A 67 -12.92 -4.53 -11.59
C LYS A 67 -11.92 -4.41 -10.44
N ILE A 68 -10.98 -5.34 -10.30
CA ILE A 68 -9.90 -5.25 -9.30
C ILE A 68 -9.01 -4.01 -9.52
N PHE A 69 -8.59 -3.76 -10.76
CA PHE A 69 -7.77 -2.60 -11.08
C PHE A 69 -8.56 -1.28 -10.98
N ARG A 70 -9.83 -1.29 -11.37
CA ARG A 70 -10.74 -0.15 -11.17
C ARG A 70 -10.92 0.16 -9.69
N ALA A 71 -11.19 -0.85 -8.85
CA ALA A 71 -11.27 -0.71 -7.40
C ALA A 71 -9.97 -0.14 -6.82
N HIS A 72 -8.81 -0.63 -7.26
CA HIS A 72 -7.52 -0.07 -6.85
C HIS A 72 -7.41 1.43 -7.19
N SER A 73 -7.76 1.82 -8.41
CA SER A 73 -7.75 3.23 -8.84
C SER A 73 -8.71 4.09 -8.01
N LEU A 74 -9.90 3.58 -7.72
CA LEU A 74 -10.89 4.24 -6.86
C LEU A 74 -10.37 4.43 -5.43
N VAL A 75 -9.67 3.44 -4.86
CA VAL A 75 -9.02 3.55 -3.54
C VAL A 75 -7.95 4.65 -3.55
N LEU A 76 -7.10 4.73 -4.58
CA LEU A 76 -6.10 5.80 -4.70
C LEU A 76 -6.72 7.21 -4.81
N GLN A 77 -7.95 7.29 -5.31
CA GLN A 77 -8.74 8.52 -5.38
C GLN A 77 -9.55 8.80 -4.11
N GLY A 78 -9.52 7.90 -3.11
CA GLY A 78 -10.32 8.01 -1.89
C GLY A 78 -11.79 7.64 -2.05
N ASN A 79 -12.20 7.06 -3.18
CA ASN A 79 -13.57 6.63 -3.43
C ASN A 79 -13.79 5.18 -2.91
N TYR A 80 -13.82 5.04 -1.59
CA TYR A 80 -13.98 3.75 -0.92
C TYR A 80 -15.34 3.08 -1.18
N VAL A 81 -16.41 3.86 -1.33
CA VAL A 81 -17.77 3.33 -1.58
C VAL A 81 -17.84 2.62 -2.93
N ALA A 82 -17.38 3.28 -4.00
CA ALA A 82 -17.37 2.66 -5.32
C ALA A 82 -16.37 1.50 -5.39
N ALA A 83 -15.21 1.63 -4.74
CA ALA A 83 -14.25 0.53 -4.67
C ALA A 83 -14.84 -0.72 -4.00
N ARG A 84 -15.60 -0.54 -2.91
CA ARG A 84 -16.32 -1.63 -2.24
C ARG A 84 -17.30 -2.31 -3.19
N GLN A 85 -18.12 -1.55 -3.90
CA GLN A 85 -19.11 -2.11 -4.84
C GLN A 85 -18.46 -2.99 -5.90
N GLU A 86 -17.34 -2.56 -6.48
CA GLU A 86 -16.58 -3.35 -7.46
C GLU A 86 -16.04 -4.64 -6.84
N LEU A 87 -15.49 -4.57 -5.63
CA LEU A 87 -14.90 -5.72 -4.94
C LEU A 87 -15.95 -6.75 -4.50
N ASP A 88 -17.09 -6.30 -3.98
CA ASP A 88 -18.22 -7.15 -3.60
C ASP A 88 -18.73 -7.93 -4.82
N GLN A 89 -18.92 -7.25 -5.96
CA GLN A 89 -19.32 -7.92 -7.21
C GLN A 89 -18.30 -8.97 -7.65
N VAL A 90 -17.00 -8.69 -7.57
CA VAL A 90 -15.96 -9.67 -7.92
C VAL A 90 -16.04 -10.89 -6.99
N ILE A 91 -16.19 -10.68 -5.69
CA ILE A 91 -16.28 -11.77 -4.70
C ILE A 91 -17.49 -12.67 -4.99
N ASP A 92 -18.64 -12.09 -5.30
CA ASP A 92 -19.88 -12.83 -5.53
C ASP A 92 -19.85 -13.62 -6.85
N GLN A 93 -19.25 -13.05 -7.89
CA GLN A 93 -19.36 -13.57 -9.25
C GLN A 93 -18.18 -14.44 -9.69
N THR A 94 -16.97 -14.20 -9.15
CA THR A 94 -15.77 -14.85 -9.66
C THR A 94 -15.62 -16.28 -9.13
N SER A 95 -15.34 -17.22 -10.04
CA SER A 95 -14.93 -18.59 -9.71
C SER A 95 -13.41 -18.73 -9.60
N PHE A 96 -12.65 -17.70 -9.98
CA PHE A 96 -11.19 -17.70 -9.99
C PHE A 96 -10.61 -17.44 -8.60
N VAL A 97 -10.12 -18.50 -7.96
CA VAL A 97 -9.62 -18.47 -6.56
C VAL A 97 -8.61 -17.35 -6.28
N LYS A 98 -7.68 -17.11 -7.22
CA LYS A 98 -6.63 -16.08 -7.07
C LYS A 98 -7.21 -14.66 -7.04
N ILE A 99 -8.17 -14.40 -7.93
CA ILE A 99 -8.85 -13.11 -8.01
C ILE A 99 -9.73 -12.91 -6.79
N LYS A 100 -10.48 -13.94 -6.38
CA LYS A 100 -11.29 -13.93 -5.16
C LYS A 100 -10.44 -13.62 -3.90
N ALA A 101 -9.27 -14.22 -3.77
CA ALA A 101 -8.35 -13.94 -2.65
C ALA A 101 -7.88 -12.48 -2.64
N ARG A 102 -7.51 -11.93 -3.81
CA ARG A 102 -7.11 -10.52 -3.93
C ARG A 102 -8.27 -9.56 -3.67
N ALA A 103 -9.48 -9.90 -4.12
CA ALA A 103 -10.68 -9.10 -3.90
C ALA A 103 -10.98 -8.97 -2.40
N HIS A 104 -10.99 -10.11 -1.68
CA HIS A 104 -11.15 -10.12 -0.23
C HIS A 104 -10.09 -9.31 0.50
N SER A 105 -8.80 -9.42 0.12
CA SER A 105 -7.73 -8.67 0.80
C SER A 105 -7.76 -7.17 0.53
N MET A 106 -8.19 -6.76 -0.66
CA MET A 106 -8.41 -5.34 -0.97
C MET A 106 -9.63 -4.81 -0.21
N LEU A 107 -10.72 -5.57 -0.18
CA LEU A 107 -11.94 -5.19 0.52
C LEU A 107 -11.70 -5.05 2.02
N SER A 108 -10.86 -5.90 2.63
CA SER A 108 -10.50 -5.74 4.04
C SER A 108 -9.88 -4.38 4.35
N ASN A 109 -9.02 -3.86 3.47
CA ASN A 109 -8.44 -2.53 3.65
C ASN A 109 -9.46 -1.42 3.42
N VAL A 110 -10.34 -1.54 2.42
CA VAL A 110 -11.43 -0.59 2.16
C VAL A 110 -12.38 -0.47 3.37
N LEU A 111 -12.76 -1.61 3.96
CA LEU A 111 -13.63 -1.65 5.13
C LEU A 111 -12.94 -1.09 6.38
N LEU A 112 -11.63 -1.34 6.54
CA LEU A 112 -10.87 -0.74 7.63
C LEU A 112 -10.90 0.80 7.57
N PHE A 113 -10.71 1.38 6.38
CA PHE A 113 -10.80 2.84 6.18
C PHE A 113 -12.23 3.37 6.36
N SER A 114 -13.24 2.53 6.09
CA SER A 114 -14.65 2.88 6.26
C SER A 114 -15.16 2.67 7.70
N GLY A 115 -14.34 2.11 8.60
CA GLY A 115 -14.69 1.86 10.00
C GLY A 115 -15.46 0.56 10.26
N GLU A 116 -15.62 -0.30 9.25
CA GLU A 116 -16.33 -1.59 9.34
C GLU A 116 -15.37 -2.70 9.80
N LEU A 117 -14.96 -2.59 11.07
CA LEU A 117 -13.77 -3.30 11.58
C LEU A 117 -13.90 -4.83 11.56
N GLU A 118 -15.00 -5.41 12.04
CA GLU A 118 -15.15 -6.87 12.04
C GLU A 118 -15.19 -7.42 10.62
N GLN A 119 -15.95 -6.80 9.72
CA GLN A 119 -16.01 -7.22 8.32
C GLN A 119 -14.64 -7.12 7.64
N ALA A 120 -13.84 -6.11 7.96
CA ALA A 120 -12.46 -6.02 7.49
C ALA A 120 -11.65 -7.26 7.86
N PHE A 121 -11.74 -7.72 9.12
CA PHE A 121 -11.04 -8.92 9.56
C PHE A 121 -11.65 -10.23 9.04
N GLU A 122 -12.97 -10.30 8.82
CA GLU A 122 -13.60 -11.47 8.18
C GLU A 122 -13.09 -11.63 6.74
N HIS A 123 -13.08 -10.55 5.95
CA HIS A 123 -12.54 -10.62 4.59
C HIS A 123 -11.03 -10.88 4.56
N SER A 124 -10.27 -10.34 5.51
CA SER A 124 -8.85 -10.69 5.66
C SER A 124 -8.68 -12.18 5.95
N LYS A 125 -9.48 -12.76 6.87
CA LYS A 125 -9.51 -14.19 7.18
C LYS A 125 -9.82 -15.01 5.92
N SER A 126 -10.84 -14.63 5.15
CA SER A 126 -11.19 -15.29 3.88
C SER A 126 -10.04 -15.25 2.87
N ALA A 127 -9.37 -14.11 2.69
CA ALA A 127 -8.22 -14.00 1.80
C ALA A 127 -7.05 -14.89 2.24
N LEU A 128 -6.73 -14.90 3.55
CA LEU A 128 -5.64 -15.67 4.13
C LEU A 128 -5.89 -17.19 4.04
N GLN A 129 -7.14 -17.64 4.22
CA GLN A 129 -7.51 -19.05 4.06
C GLN A 129 -7.32 -19.57 2.63
N LEU A 130 -7.30 -18.67 1.63
CA LEU A 130 -7.05 -19.04 0.24
C LEU A 130 -5.55 -19.13 -0.08
N LEU A 131 -4.65 -18.55 0.72
CA LEU A 131 -3.21 -18.53 0.46
C LEU A 131 -2.61 -19.90 0.10
N PRO A 132 -2.95 -21.04 0.75
CA PRO A 132 -2.41 -22.35 0.38
C PRO A 132 -2.74 -22.78 -1.06
N LYS A 133 -3.77 -22.19 -1.68
CA LYS A 133 -4.16 -22.45 -3.08
C LYS A 133 -3.42 -21.55 -4.09
N LEU A 134 -2.62 -20.59 -3.61
CA LEU A 134 -1.87 -19.65 -4.43
C LEU A 134 -0.39 -20.06 -4.45
N LYS A 135 0.19 -20.12 -5.65
CA LYS A 135 1.63 -20.41 -5.82
C LYS A 135 2.47 -19.28 -5.22
N GLU A 136 3.68 -19.58 -4.75
CA GLU A 136 4.57 -18.59 -4.12
C GLU A 136 4.92 -17.43 -5.06
N GLN A 137 5.23 -17.73 -6.32
CA GLN A 137 5.55 -16.75 -7.36
C GLN A 137 4.35 -15.93 -7.86
N ASP A 138 3.14 -16.22 -7.38
CA ASP A 138 1.91 -15.56 -7.83
C ASP A 138 1.80 -14.15 -7.21
N PHE A 139 1.64 -13.13 -8.05
CA PHE A 139 1.45 -11.76 -7.59
C PHE A 139 0.23 -11.62 -6.67
N HIS A 140 -0.82 -12.41 -6.87
CA HIS A 140 -1.99 -12.38 -5.98
C HIS A 140 -1.63 -12.77 -4.53
N ARG A 141 -0.66 -13.68 -4.34
CA ARG A 141 -0.17 -14.06 -3.02
C ARG A 141 0.52 -12.88 -2.35
N PHE A 142 1.40 -12.22 -3.10
CA PHE A 142 2.11 -11.03 -2.66
C PHE A 142 1.13 -9.91 -2.23
N ALA A 143 0.13 -9.62 -3.07
CA ALA A 143 -0.87 -8.59 -2.76
C ALA A 143 -1.70 -8.91 -1.50
N VAL A 144 -2.09 -10.18 -1.29
CA VAL A 144 -2.80 -10.61 -0.07
C VAL A 144 -1.94 -10.41 1.17
N LEU A 145 -0.67 -10.82 1.12
CA LEU A 145 0.27 -10.67 2.23
C LEU A 145 0.56 -9.19 2.54
N GLN A 146 0.71 -8.34 1.52
CA GLN A 146 0.91 -6.90 1.68
C GLN A 146 -0.28 -6.24 2.37
N ASN A 147 -1.50 -6.54 1.89
CA ASN A 147 -2.72 -6.02 2.50
C ASN A 147 -2.87 -6.49 3.96
N ALA A 148 -2.55 -7.76 4.25
CA ALA A 148 -2.55 -8.28 5.60
C ALA A 148 -1.52 -7.56 6.49
N ALA A 149 -0.26 -7.43 6.06
CA ALA A 149 0.78 -6.73 6.82
C ALA A 149 0.32 -5.31 7.22
N SER A 150 -0.25 -4.57 6.26
CA SER A 150 -0.82 -3.24 6.52
C SER A 150 -2.00 -3.25 7.49
N LEU A 151 -2.97 -4.16 7.31
CA LEU A 151 -4.15 -4.28 8.18
C LEU A 151 -3.75 -4.58 9.64
N PHE A 152 -2.89 -5.57 9.85
CA PHE A 152 -2.45 -5.98 11.19
C PHE A 152 -1.57 -4.92 11.86
N LYS A 153 -0.77 -4.18 11.10
CA LYS A 153 -0.01 -3.02 11.59
C LYS A 153 -0.96 -1.93 12.09
N GLN A 154 -1.98 -1.58 11.30
CA GLN A 154 -2.99 -0.57 11.67
C GLN A 154 -3.86 -0.96 12.87
N ALA A 155 -3.93 -2.25 13.20
CA ALA A 155 -4.60 -2.78 14.37
C ALA A 155 -3.68 -2.95 15.60
N GLY A 156 -2.39 -2.63 15.47
CA GLY A 156 -1.41 -2.82 16.54
C GLY A 156 -1.18 -4.29 16.91
N VAL A 157 -1.45 -5.22 15.98
CA VAL A 157 -1.18 -6.66 16.12
C VAL A 157 0.17 -6.94 15.45
N PHE A 158 1.22 -6.37 16.04
CA PHE A 158 2.53 -6.26 15.38
C PHE A 158 3.20 -7.60 15.07
N GLY A 159 2.98 -8.63 15.89
CA GLY A 159 3.51 -9.98 15.60
C GLY A 159 3.03 -10.50 14.24
N LYS A 160 1.73 -10.41 13.96
CA LYS A 160 1.17 -10.83 12.66
C LYS A 160 1.63 -9.93 11.52
N ALA A 161 1.68 -8.62 11.74
CA ALA A 161 2.19 -7.69 10.73
C ALA A 161 3.62 -8.07 10.31
N MET A 162 4.49 -8.33 11.29
CA MET A 162 5.87 -8.76 11.07
C MET A 162 5.94 -10.12 10.34
N ASP A 163 5.13 -11.10 10.73
CA ASP A 163 5.11 -12.42 10.08
C ASP A 163 4.71 -12.33 8.60
N TYR A 164 3.76 -11.46 8.25
CA TYR A 164 3.39 -11.23 6.85
C TYR A 164 4.47 -10.44 6.09
N SER A 165 5.09 -9.42 6.72
CA SER A 165 6.22 -8.69 6.13
C SER A 165 7.42 -9.60 5.83
N ARG A 166 7.73 -10.56 6.72
CA ARG A 166 8.77 -11.57 6.48
C ARG A 166 8.44 -12.48 5.30
N GLN A 167 7.18 -12.91 5.17
CA GLN A 167 6.76 -13.72 4.01
C GLN A 167 6.87 -12.94 2.69
N LEU A 168 6.57 -11.64 2.69
CA LEU A 168 6.80 -10.78 1.54
C LEU A 168 8.29 -10.70 1.18
N LEU A 169 9.17 -10.62 2.18
CA LEU A 169 10.61 -10.59 1.96
C LEU A 169 11.12 -11.90 1.32
N ILE A 170 10.67 -13.05 1.80
CA ILE A 170 10.99 -14.36 1.21
C ILE A 170 10.57 -14.42 -0.27
N ILE A 171 9.35 -13.94 -0.60
CA ILE A 171 8.89 -13.88 -1.99
C ILE A 171 9.77 -12.93 -2.82
N ALA A 172 10.17 -11.80 -2.25
CA ALA A 172 11.00 -10.81 -2.93
C ALA A 172 12.43 -11.31 -3.19
N GLU A 173 13.03 -12.05 -2.27
CA GLU A 173 14.36 -12.67 -2.44
C GLU A 173 14.38 -13.70 -3.57
N GLN A 174 13.25 -14.37 -3.79
CA GLN A 174 13.07 -15.33 -4.88
C GLN A 174 12.62 -14.68 -6.20
N SER A 175 12.37 -13.37 -6.21
CA SER A 175 11.81 -12.64 -7.35
C SER A 175 12.83 -11.64 -7.89
N SER A 176 12.99 -11.61 -9.21
CA SER A 176 13.74 -10.54 -9.90
C SER A 176 12.89 -9.27 -10.10
N ASP A 177 11.81 -9.11 -9.34
CA ASP A 177 10.84 -8.02 -9.50
C ASP A 177 11.18 -6.91 -8.50
N PRO A 178 11.73 -5.77 -8.95
CA PRO A 178 12.19 -4.73 -8.04
C PRO A 178 11.07 -4.11 -7.22
N ILE A 179 9.81 -4.10 -7.72
CA ILE A 179 8.69 -3.55 -6.94
C ILE A 179 8.41 -4.42 -5.72
N LYS A 180 8.49 -5.75 -5.86
CA LYS A 180 8.29 -6.65 -4.72
C LYS A 180 9.38 -6.45 -3.67
N GLN A 181 10.63 -6.31 -4.09
CA GLN A 181 11.75 -6.01 -3.19
C GLN A 181 11.54 -4.69 -2.45
N CYS A 182 11.22 -3.62 -3.19
CA CYS A 182 10.95 -2.30 -2.62
C CYS A 182 9.82 -2.33 -1.59
N VAL A 183 8.68 -2.94 -1.92
CA VAL A 183 7.53 -3.06 -1.02
C VAL A 183 7.86 -3.91 0.21
N SER A 184 8.54 -5.05 0.04
CA SER A 184 8.90 -5.93 1.15
C SER A 184 9.85 -5.26 2.14
N HIS A 185 10.90 -4.60 1.64
CA HIS A 185 11.82 -3.85 2.49
C HIS A 185 11.12 -2.66 3.15
N TYR A 186 10.18 -2.02 2.47
CA TYR A 186 9.41 -0.90 3.04
C TYR A 186 8.57 -1.36 4.24
N GLU A 187 7.84 -2.47 4.10
CA GLU A 187 7.00 -2.98 5.19
C GLU A 187 7.83 -3.48 6.38
N MET A 188 9.01 -4.07 6.14
CA MET A 188 9.94 -4.43 7.23
C MET A 188 10.54 -3.18 7.90
N ALA A 189 11.07 -2.23 7.12
CA ALA A 189 11.68 -1.01 7.65
C ALA A 189 10.68 -0.19 8.49
N ASN A 190 9.42 -0.15 8.07
CA ASN A 190 8.38 0.59 8.78
C ASN A 190 8.12 -0.01 10.16
N TRP A 191 8.08 -1.35 10.25
CA TRP A 191 7.98 -2.06 11.52
C TRP A 191 9.24 -1.89 12.39
N GLU A 192 10.43 -2.03 11.81
CA GLU A 192 11.71 -1.90 12.52
C GLU A 192 11.85 -0.49 13.14
N LEU A 193 11.46 0.55 12.40
CA LEU A 193 11.41 1.93 12.90
C LEU A 193 10.39 2.10 14.03
N GLN A 194 9.19 1.53 13.88
CA GLN A 194 8.15 1.61 14.91
C GLN A 194 8.54 0.86 16.20
N ALA A 195 9.29 -0.24 16.07
CA ALA A 195 9.81 -1.03 17.18
C ALA A 195 11.13 -0.47 17.75
N SER A 196 11.62 0.66 17.24
CA SER A 196 12.91 1.27 17.61
C SER A 196 14.11 0.32 17.46
N GLN A 197 14.06 -0.61 16.51
CA GLN A 197 15.15 -1.54 16.19
C GLN A 197 16.15 -0.89 15.23
N LEU A 198 16.79 0.19 15.67
CA LEU A 198 17.57 1.08 14.80
C LEU A 198 18.81 0.41 14.18
N GLU A 199 19.42 -0.55 14.86
CA GLU A 199 20.61 -1.26 14.39
C GLU A 199 20.31 -2.07 13.11
N ILE A 200 19.19 -2.79 13.09
CA ILE A 200 18.75 -3.59 11.93
C ILE A 200 18.20 -2.67 10.82
N LEU A 201 17.57 -1.57 11.23
CA LEU A 201 16.93 -0.63 10.32
C LEU A 201 17.91 0.07 9.38
N GLU A 202 19.15 0.34 9.80
CA GLU A 202 20.13 1.01 8.95
C GLU A 202 20.43 0.20 7.67
N GLU A 203 20.71 -1.10 7.82
CA GLU A 203 20.91 -2.00 6.67
C GLU A 203 19.63 -2.11 5.84
N ARG A 204 18.46 -2.20 6.49
CA ARG A 204 17.19 -2.30 5.80
C ARG A 204 16.89 -1.07 4.95
N ILE A 205 17.21 0.13 5.42
CA ILE A 205 17.02 1.38 4.66
C ILE A 205 17.89 1.39 3.41
N GLN A 206 19.12 0.86 3.48
CA GLN A 206 19.97 0.74 2.30
C GLN A 206 19.33 -0.18 1.26
N GLN A 207 18.89 -1.37 1.67
CA GLN A 207 18.22 -2.33 0.79
C GLN A 207 16.91 -1.76 0.20
N LEU A 208 16.13 -1.06 1.03
CA LEU A 208 14.91 -0.36 0.62
C LEU A 208 15.21 0.65 -0.50
N ASN A 209 16.22 1.49 -0.31
CA ASN A 209 16.58 2.53 -1.28
C ASN A 209 17.04 1.93 -2.61
N ASP A 210 17.90 0.92 -2.57
CA ASP A 210 18.40 0.25 -3.77
C ASP A 210 17.25 -0.40 -4.55
N ALA A 211 16.36 -1.11 -3.85
CA ALA A 211 15.21 -1.77 -4.45
C ALA A 211 14.21 -0.76 -5.04
N CYS A 212 13.87 0.30 -4.32
CA CYS A 212 12.92 1.32 -4.81
C CYS A 212 13.50 2.17 -5.94
N GLN A 213 14.81 2.40 -5.96
CA GLN A 213 15.48 3.02 -7.10
C GLN A 213 15.37 2.15 -8.35
N GLN A 214 15.53 0.83 -8.23
CA GLN A 214 15.37 -0.10 -9.34
C GLN A 214 13.91 -0.24 -9.79
N ALA A 215 12.95 -0.19 -8.84
CA ALA A 215 11.52 -0.27 -9.12
C ALA A 215 10.98 0.91 -9.93
N LYS A 216 11.60 2.10 -9.79
CA LYS A 216 11.19 3.33 -10.49
C LYS A 216 9.70 3.65 -10.31
N ASP A 217 9.15 3.30 -9.14
CA ASP A 217 7.79 3.67 -8.77
C ASP A 217 7.84 4.93 -7.89
N PRO A 218 7.33 6.09 -8.38
CA PRO A 218 7.43 7.34 -7.65
C PRO A 218 6.78 7.30 -6.26
N ILE A 219 5.64 6.59 -6.12
CA ILE A 219 4.95 6.48 -4.83
C ILE A 219 5.85 5.78 -3.82
N PHE A 220 6.44 4.65 -4.20
CA PHE A 220 7.30 3.91 -3.29
C PHE A 220 8.67 4.57 -3.07
N GLN A 221 9.20 5.29 -4.05
CA GLN A 221 10.41 6.10 -3.88
C GLN A 221 10.20 7.23 -2.88
N ALA A 222 9.07 7.94 -2.95
CA ALA A 222 8.72 8.94 -1.96
C ALA A 222 8.50 8.33 -0.57
N LEU A 223 7.82 7.18 -0.48
CA LEU A 223 7.64 6.45 0.79
C LEU A 223 8.96 5.99 1.40
N ALA A 224 9.91 5.51 0.59
CA ALA A 224 11.24 5.14 1.05
C ALA A 224 12.02 6.36 1.57
N GLY A 225 12.00 7.48 0.83
CA GLY A 225 12.64 8.72 1.25
C GLY A 225 12.03 9.29 2.54
N GLU A 226 10.71 9.22 2.69
CA GLU A 226 9.99 9.62 3.90
C GLU A 226 10.43 8.80 5.12
N LEU A 227 10.50 7.48 4.97
CA LEU A 227 10.91 6.57 6.03
C LEU A 227 12.38 6.80 6.42
N GLN A 228 13.25 6.98 5.44
CA GLN A 228 14.65 7.30 5.66
C GLN A 228 14.83 8.65 6.36
N ALA A 229 14.03 9.65 6.01
CA ALA A 229 14.06 10.95 6.69
C ALA A 229 13.64 10.82 8.17
N ARG A 230 12.61 10.02 8.48
CA ARG A 230 12.22 9.72 9.87
C ARG A 230 13.34 9.04 10.65
N TYR A 231 14.03 8.09 10.03
CA TYR A 231 15.21 7.46 10.63
C TYR A 231 16.31 8.48 10.95
N PHE A 232 16.61 9.40 10.02
CA PHE A 232 17.60 10.43 10.26
C PHE A 232 17.19 11.42 11.35
N LEU A 233 15.92 11.84 11.38
CA LEU A 233 15.40 12.71 12.44
C LEU A 233 15.47 12.04 13.82
N HIS A 234 15.14 10.76 13.91
CA HIS A 234 15.26 9.98 15.15
C HIS A 234 16.71 9.92 15.67
N ASN A 235 17.69 9.98 14.76
CA ASN A 235 19.12 10.00 15.09
C ASN A 235 19.73 11.41 15.12
N ASN A 236 18.91 12.46 15.18
CA ASN A 236 19.34 13.87 15.19
C ASN A 236 20.19 14.28 13.97
N HIS A 237 20.03 13.59 12.84
CA HIS A 237 20.69 13.89 11.57
C HIS A 237 19.79 14.70 10.63
N SER A 238 19.27 15.84 11.11
CA SER A 238 18.27 16.67 10.40
C SER A 238 18.72 17.10 8.99
N GLN A 239 20.02 17.37 8.80
CA GLN A 239 20.55 17.73 7.49
C GLN A 239 20.43 16.59 6.47
N LYS A 240 20.73 15.34 6.88
CA LYS A 240 20.55 14.16 6.02
C LYS A 240 19.08 13.91 5.73
N ALA A 241 18.20 14.13 6.71
CA ALA A 241 16.75 14.05 6.49
C ALA A 241 16.29 15.03 5.40
N TYR A 242 16.78 16.27 5.45
CA TYR A 242 16.48 17.28 4.44
C TYR A 242 16.98 16.88 3.05
N GLU A 243 18.21 16.41 2.93
CA GLU A 243 18.79 15.99 1.64
C GLU A 243 17.96 14.88 0.97
N VAL A 244 17.50 13.90 1.76
CA VAL A 244 16.64 12.83 1.26
C VAL A 244 15.29 13.37 0.82
N LEU A 245 14.66 14.23 1.61
CA LEU A 245 13.36 14.79 1.28
C LEU A 245 13.44 15.70 0.04
N ALA A 246 14.44 16.56 -0.03
CA ALA A 246 14.65 17.48 -1.14
C ALA A 246 14.84 16.75 -2.48
N LYS A 247 15.47 15.56 -2.47
CA LYS A 247 15.68 14.73 -3.66
C LYS A 247 14.36 14.38 -4.37
N TRP A 248 13.31 14.06 -3.63
CA TRP A 248 12.04 13.57 -4.18
C TRP A 248 10.92 14.63 -4.17
N GLN A 249 11.20 15.83 -3.66
CA GLN A 249 10.17 16.85 -3.48
C GLN A 249 9.43 17.18 -4.78
N LYS A 250 10.16 17.34 -5.89
CA LYS A 250 9.55 17.65 -7.19
C LYS A 250 8.57 16.55 -7.63
N ASP A 251 8.99 15.28 -7.50
CA ASP A 251 8.15 14.15 -7.90
C ASP A 251 6.89 14.09 -7.03
N VAL A 252 7.02 14.31 -5.71
CA VAL A 252 5.89 14.38 -4.78
C VAL A 252 4.93 15.53 -5.13
N ASP A 253 5.44 16.70 -5.51
CA ASP A 253 4.61 17.83 -5.89
C ASP A 253 3.75 17.54 -7.13
N GLU A 254 4.26 16.73 -8.07
CA GLU A 254 3.57 16.30 -9.29
C GLU A 254 2.60 15.12 -9.04
N MET A 255 2.67 14.43 -7.90
CA MET A 255 1.78 13.31 -7.59
C MET A 255 0.32 13.72 -7.42
N THR A 256 -0.60 12.87 -7.90
CA THR A 256 -2.04 13.00 -7.64
C THR A 256 -2.45 12.40 -6.29
N TYR A 257 -1.61 11.56 -5.69
CA TYR A 257 -1.91 10.84 -4.45
C TYR A 257 -1.68 11.74 -3.22
N LEU A 258 -2.75 12.45 -2.81
CA LEU A 258 -2.75 13.46 -1.74
C LEU A 258 -2.19 12.99 -0.38
N PRO A 259 -2.40 11.74 0.08
CA PRO A 259 -1.84 11.29 1.35
C PRO A 259 -0.32 11.40 1.41
N ILE A 260 0.40 11.04 0.33
CA ILE A 260 1.86 11.14 0.30
C ILE A 260 2.30 12.59 0.35
N LYS A 261 1.67 13.48 -0.41
CA LYS A 261 1.95 14.93 -0.37
C LYS A 261 1.80 15.51 1.03
N THR A 262 0.76 15.07 1.73
CA THR A 262 0.48 15.50 3.10
C THR A 262 1.56 15.04 4.06
N ILE A 263 1.93 13.75 4.02
CA ILE A 263 2.99 13.19 4.86
C ILE A 263 4.32 13.87 4.57
N TYR A 264 4.66 14.08 3.29
CA TYR A 264 5.90 14.73 2.90
C TYR A 264 6.01 16.17 3.38
N ALA A 265 4.92 16.94 3.29
CA ALA A 265 4.86 18.30 3.81
C ALA A 265 5.10 18.32 5.33
N ILE A 266 4.49 17.38 6.08
CA ILE A 266 4.71 17.26 7.52
C ILE A 266 6.17 16.95 7.82
N ARG A 267 6.79 16.01 7.09
CA ARG A 267 8.18 15.61 7.31
C ARG A 267 9.19 16.69 6.93
N LEU A 268 8.96 17.43 5.86
CA LEU A 268 9.77 18.61 5.52
C LEU A 268 9.66 19.66 6.62
N GLY A 269 8.46 19.89 7.12
CA GLY A 269 8.23 20.85 8.19
C GLY A 269 8.87 20.44 9.53
N GLU A 270 8.76 19.18 9.92
CA GLU A 270 9.47 18.58 11.05
C GLU A 270 11.00 18.69 10.89
N THR A 271 11.50 18.43 9.68
CA THR A 271 12.93 18.56 9.36
C THR A 271 13.42 19.99 9.49
N TYR A 272 12.69 20.97 8.94
CA TYR A 272 13.05 22.38 9.10
C TYR A 272 12.97 22.85 10.55
N LEU A 273 12.01 22.35 11.32
CA LEU A 273 11.93 22.64 12.75
C LEU A 273 13.18 22.11 13.47
N ALA A 274 13.65 20.91 13.12
CA ALA A 274 14.87 20.32 13.66
C ALA A 274 16.16 20.98 13.17
N LEU A 275 16.10 21.79 12.09
CA LEU A 275 17.17 22.65 11.59
C LEU A 275 17.06 24.10 12.13
N ASP A 276 16.07 24.37 13.00
CA ASP A 276 15.74 25.70 13.53
C ASP A 276 15.33 26.75 12.48
N ASP A 277 14.95 26.31 11.26
CA ASP A 277 14.33 27.17 10.23
C ASP A 277 12.81 27.24 10.48
N ILE A 278 12.43 28.05 11.47
CA ILE A 278 11.06 28.16 11.98
C ILE A 278 10.08 28.65 10.90
N ASP A 279 10.53 29.53 10.01
CA ASP A 279 9.69 30.08 8.94
C ASP A 279 9.26 28.99 7.96
N LYS A 280 10.22 28.21 7.43
CA LYS A 280 9.89 27.10 6.53
C LYS A 280 9.13 25.99 7.25
N ALA A 281 9.51 25.68 8.49
CA ALA A 281 8.81 24.70 9.30
C ALA A 281 7.31 25.04 9.42
N SER A 282 7.00 26.29 9.73
CA SER A 282 5.63 26.80 9.84
C SER A 282 4.84 26.65 8.54
N VAL A 283 5.45 26.99 7.40
CA VAL A 283 4.82 26.89 6.08
C VAL A 283 4.49 25.44 5.73
N TYR A 284 5.44 24.52 5.88
CA TYR A 284 5.26 23.12 5.50
C TYR A 284 4.32 22.37 6.45
N LEU A 285 4.46 22.57 7.76
CA LEU A 285 3.54 21.98 8.76
C LEU A 285 2.13 22.55 8.60
N GLY A 286 1.98 23.85 8.35
CA GLY A 286 0.69 24.47 8.08
C GLY A 286 0.00 23.86 6.85
N LYS A 287 0.73 23.70 5.74
CA LYS A 287 0.23 23.02 4.53
C LYS A 287 -0.21 21.58 4.83
N GLY A 288 0.63 20.81 5.53
CA GLY A 288 0.34 19.43 5.92
C GLY A 288 -0.89 19.33 6.83
N TYR A 289 -0.97 20.18 7.86
CA TYR A 289 -2.09 20.22 8.79
C TYR A 289 -3.42 20.54 8.09
N GLN A 290 -3.46 21.55 7.21
CA GLN A 290 -4.67 21.90 6.48
C GLN A 290 -5.10 20.81 5.49
N ALA A 291 -4.15 20.18 4.79
CA ALA A 291 -4.45 19.05 3.91
C ALA A 291 -5.01 17.86 4.71
N ALA A 292 -4.41 17.54 5.85
CA ALA A 292 -4.87 16.47 6.74
C ALA A 292 -6.27 16.75 7.30
N LYS A 293 -6.56 18.01 7.70
CA LYS A 293 -7.89 18.45 8.13
C LYS A 293 -8.94 18.25 7.04
N LYS A 294 -8.64 18.67 5.80
CA LYS A 294 -9.55 18.50 4.65
C LYS A 294 -9.82 17.02 4.35
N ALA A 295 -8.84 16.16 4.55
CA ALA A 295 -8.96 14.72 4.36
C ALA A 295 -9.53 13.97 5.59
N ASN A 296 -9.79 14.67 6.70
CA ASN A 296 -10.15 14.06 7.99
C ASN A 296 -9.13 12.99 8.45
N ASP A 297 -7.84 13.19 8.14
CA ASP A 297 -6.76 12.26 8.49
C ASP A 297 -6.25 12.57 9.90
N LYS A 298 -6.88 11.95 10.89
CA LYS A 298 -6.55 12.15 12.31
C LYS A 298 -5.09 11.91 12.66
N VAL A 299 -4.42 10.95 11.99
CA VAL A 299 -3.01 10.63 12.27
C VAL A 299 -2.13 11.81 11.86
N ARG A 300 -2.32 12.33 10.64
CA ARG A 300 -1.50 13.45 10.14
C ARG A 300 -1.88 14.78 10.78
N ILE A 301 -3.14 14.97 11.19
CA ILE A 301 -3.53 16.12 12.01
C ILE A 301 -2.77 16.09 13.34
N MET A 302 -2.77 14.95 14.04
CA MET A 302 -2.06 14.78 15.31
C MET A 302 -0.57 15.07 15.16
N GLU A 303 0.10 14.47 14.18
CA GLU A 303 1.53 14.68 13.93
C GLU A 303 1.86 16.15 13.67
N ALA A 304 1.12 16.82 12.77
CA ALA A 304 1.35 18.21 12.45
C ALA A 304 1.04 19.15 13.63
N ALA A 305 -0.03 18.89 14.38
CA ALA A 305 -0.42 19.68 15.55
C ALA A 305 0.69 19.70 16.62
N LYS A 306 1.34 18.55 16.86
CA LYS A 306 2.47 18.45 17.79
C LYS A 306 3.59 19.42 17.43
N HIS A 307 4.03 19.41 16.17
CA HIS A 307 5.14 20.27 15.74
C HIS A 307 4.75 21.75 15.63
N LEU A 308 3.51 22.05 15.20
CA LEU A 308 2.99 23.42 15.21
C LEU A 308 2.91 23.98 16.64
N ALA A 309 2.50 23.16 17.62
CA ALA A 309 2.49 23.57 19.03
C ALA A 309 3.90 23.95 19.51
N THR A 310 4.93 23.20 19.12
CA THR A 310 6.34 23.52 19.41
C THR A 310 6.76 24.85 18.78
N ILE A 311 6.39 25.11 17.53
CA ILE A 311 6.66 26.39 16.85
C ILE A 311 5.99 27.56 17.58
N HIS A 312 4.71 27.42 17.94
CA HIS A 312 3.98 28.46 18.66
C HIS A 312 4.60 28.73 20.03
N SER A 313 5.07 27.69 20.72
CA SER A 313 5.79 27.85 21.99
C SER A 313 7.11 28.61 21.82
N LYS A 314 7.89 28.31 20.76
CA LYS A 314 9.15 29.02 20.45
C LYS A 314 8.92 30.50 20.10
N ASN A 315 7.75 30.84 19.58
CA ASN A 315 7.36 32.20 19.19
C ASN A 315 6.56 32.95 20.28
N ASP A 316 6.59 32.49 21.53
CA ASP A 316 5.84 33.06 22.67
C ASP A 316 4.31 33.14 22.48
N LYS A 317 3.76 32.37 21.53
CA LYS A 317 2.32 32.23 21.25
C LYS A 317 1.75 31.10 22.10
N LEU A 318 1.80 31.28 23.43
CA LEU A 318 1.49 30.23 24.39
C LEU A 318 0.04 29.73 24.29
N LYS A 319 -0.92 30.61 24.00
CA LYS A 319 -2.32 30.21 23.88
C LYS A 319 -2.53 29.25 22.71
N GLU A 320 -2.04 29.63 21.53
CA GLU A 320 -2.11 28.81 20.31
C GLU A 320 -1.35 27.49 20.47
N SER A 321 -0.19 27.52 21.15
CA SER A 321 0.57 26.32 21.50
C SER A 321 -0.24 25.36 22.37
N ILE A 322 -0.86 25.87 23.44
CA ILE A 322 -1.69 25.07 24.35
C ILE A 322 -2.90 24.48 23.62
N ASP A 323 -3.56 25.25 22.76
CA ASP A 323 -4.74 24.79 22.03
C ASP A 323 -4.39 23.65 21.05
N LEU A 324 -3.28 23.78 20.31
CA LEU A 324 -2.76 22.72 19.43
C LEU A 324 -2.27 21.49 20.21
N TYR A 325 -1.64 21.69 21.38
CA TYR A 325 -1.18 20.59 22.21
C TYR A 325 -2.34 19.79 22.81
N LYS A 326 -3.44 20.47 23.21
CA LYS A 326 -4.69 19.81 23.61
C LYS A 326 -5.29 18.99 22.48
N GLU A 327 -5.32 19.54 21.26
CA GLU A 327 -5.77 18.81 20.08
C GLU A 327 -4.90 17.56 19.83
N TYR A 328 -3.58 17.70 19.90
CA TYR A 328 -2.65 16.57 19.79
C TYR A 328 -2.98 15.45 20.79
N LEU A 329 -3.12 15.78 22.08
CA LEU A 329 -3.42 14.80 23.14
C LEU A 329 -4.80 14.14 22.97
N ASP A 330 -5.80 14.92 22.56
CA ASP A 330 -7.14 14.37 22.30
C ASP A 330 -7.12 13.39 21.12
N LEU A 331 -6.43 13.75 20.02
CA LEU A 331 -6.26 12.86 18.88
C LEU A 331 -5.46 11.61 19.20
N GLU A 332 -4.38 11.73 19.98
CA GLU A 332 -3.57 10.59 20.45
C GLU A 332 -4.45 9.58 21.19
N LYS A 333 -5.24 10.06 22.15
CA LYS A 333 -6.21 9.24 22.89
C LYS A 333 -7.25 8.60 21.96
N GLN A 334 -7.82 9.37 21.03
CA GLN A 334 -8.79 8.84 20.08
C GLN A 334 -8.19 7.74 19.19
N LEU A 335 -6.96 7.93 18.71
CA LEU A 335 -6.26 6.97 17.86
C LEU A 335 -5.86 5.70 18.62
N GLU A 336 -5.49 5.81 19.88
CA GLU A 336 -5.26 4.66 20.76
C GLU A 336 -6.55 3.83 20.91
N VAL A 337 -7.68 4.50 21.20
CA VAL A 337 -8.99 3.84 21.28
C VAL A 337 -9.35 3.16 19.96
N GLN A 338 -9.17 3.84 18.82
CA GLN A 338 -9.42 3.24 17.50
C GLN A 338 -8.52 2.03 17.21
N THR A 339 -7.25 2.09 17.60
CA THR A 339 -6.31 0.97 17.47
C THR A 339 -6.77 -0.21 18.32
N ASN A 340 -7.22 0.03 19.55
CA ASN A 340 -7.75 -1.00 20.44
C ASN A 340 -9.07 -1.59 19.92
N GLN A 341 -9.94 -0.78 19.31
CA GLN A 341 -11.16 -1.28 18.65
C GLN A 341 -10.83 -2.20 17.46
N ARG A 342 -9.85 -1.82 16.62
CA ARG A 342 -9.37 -2.68 15.52
C ARG A 342 -8.80 -4.00 16.05
N LYS A 343 -7.98 -3.93 17.10
CA LYS A 343 -7.42 -5.09 17.77
C LYS A 343 -8.51 -6.01 18.34
N LEU A 344 -9.52 -5.45 18.98
CA LEU A 344 -10.67 -6.20 19.50
C LEU A 344 -11.46 -6.88 18.37
N ALA A 345 -11.77 -6.16 17.28
CA ALA A 345 -12.46 -6.73 16.13
C ALA A 345 -11.72 -7.94 15.55
N TYR A 346 -10.39 -7.85 15.42
CA TYR A 346 -9.55 -8.98 15.04
C TYR A 346 -9.73 -10.19 15.97
N PHE A 347 -9.66 -9.99 17.29
CA PHE A 347 -9.83 -11.08 18.25
C PHE A 347 -11.23 -11.68 18.22
N THR A 348 -12.27 -10.85 18.11
CA THR A 348 -13.66 -11.31 17.96
C THR A 348 -13.81 -12.24 16.76
N VAL A 349 -13.32 -11.83 15.58
CA VAL A 349 -13.36 -12.65 14.36
C VAL A 349 -12.52 -13.92 14.49
N SER A 350 -11.36 -13.84 15.16
CA SER A 350 -10.46 -14.98 15.34
C SER A 350 -11.04 -16.08 16.23
N MET A 351 -11.97 -15.73 17.12
CA MET A 351 -12.67 -16.67 18.00
C MET A 351 -13.92 -17.30 17.35
N ARG A 352 -14.38 -16.78 16.21
CA ARG A 352 -15.48 -17.38 15.45
C ARG A 352 -14.94 -18.57 14.66
N ASN A 353 -15.44 -19.76 14.97
CA ASN A 353 -15.10 -21.00 14.28
C ASN A 353 -15.46 -20.93 12.80
#